data_AF-A0A0Q8NE61-F1
#
_entry.id   AF-A0A0Q8NE61-F1
#
_cell.length_a   1.000
_cell.length_b   1.000
_cell.length_c   1.000
_cell.angle_alpha   90.00
_cell.angle_beta   90.00
_cell.angle_gamma   90.00
#
_symmetry.space_group_name_H-M   'P 1'
#
loop_
_entity.id
_entity.type
_entity.pdbx_description
1 polymer ?
#
loop_
_entity_poly.entity_id
_entity_poly.type
_entity_poly.pdbx_seq_one_letter_code
_entity_poly.pdbx_strand_id
1 'polypeptide(L)' 'MNYRDEQNKEKISPEQAQKMLKKEGMNVTVEQAEEILYFLRKLANIQVQHYLEKNTNKK' A
#
# COMPACT_ATOMS: atom_id res chain seq x y z
N MET A 1 -19.68 -14.92 7.98
CA MET A 1 -18.42 -14.75 7.22
C MET A 1 -18.32 -13.28 6.85
N ASN A 2 -17.44 -12.52 7.50
CA ASN A 2 -17.31 -11.08 7.29
C ASN A 2 -16.29 -10.87 6.15
N TYR A 3 -16.77 -10.53 4.94
CA TYR A 3 -15.97 -10.41 3.72
C TYR A 3 -14.79 -9.39 3.80
N ARG A 4 -14.70 -8.62 4.89
CA ARG A 4 -13.61 -7.67 5.13
C ARG A 4 -12.32 -8.32 5.63
N ASP A 5 -12.38 -9.52 6.21
CA ASP A 5 -11.24 -10.14 6.88
C ASP A 5 -10.29 -10.87 5.92
N GLU A 6 -10.78 -11.35 4.77
CA GLU A 6 -9.94 -12.01 3.76
C GLU A 6 -9.04 -11.03 2.99
N GLN A 7 -9.48 -9.79 2.77
CA GLN A 7 -8.67 -8.74 2.12
C GLN A 7 -7.49 -8.24 2.97
N ASN A 8 -7.46 -8.54 4.26
CA ASN A 8 -6.37 -8.13 5.15
C ASN A 8 -5.20 -9.13 5.19
N LYS A 9 -5.35 -10.35 4.64
CA LYS A 9 -4.21 -11.29 4.54
C LYS A 9 -3.18 -10.90 3.48
N GLU A 10 -3.55 -10.09 2.50
CA GLU A 10 -2.68 -9.69 1.38
C GLU A 10 -2.06 -8.29 1.55
N LYS A 11 -2.50 -7.51 2.53
CA LYS A 11 -2.02 -6.15 2.75
C LYS A 11 -0.82 -6.16 3.69
N ILE A 12 0.27 -5.53 3.24
CA ILE A 12 1.43 -5.23 4.09
C ILE A 12 0.96 -4.38 5.27
N SER A 13 1.24 -4.81 6.50
CA SER A 13 1.01 -4.04 7.73
C SER A 13 2.14 -3.04 8.00
N PRO A 14 1.95 -2.03 8.87
CA PRO A 14 3.03 -1.13 9.27
C PRO A 14 4.27 -1.84 9.83
N GLU A 15 4.09 -2.90 10.63
CA GLU A 15 5.19 -3.69 11.19
C GLU A 15 5.93 -4.49 10.12
N GLN A 16 5.21 -5.00 9.12
CA GLN A 16 5.81 -5.67 7.97
C GLN A 16 6.60 -4.66 7.12
N ALA A 17 6.02 -3.48 6.87
CA ALA A 17 6.71 -2.40 6.16
C ALA A 17 7.98 -1.97 6.90
N GLN A 18 7.92 -1.80 8.22
CA GLN A 18 9.08 -1.45 9.04
C GLN A 18 10.19 -2.50 8.95
N LYS A 19 9.85 -3.79 8.99
CA LYS A 19 10.81 -4.89 8.80
C LYS A 19 11.44 -4.89 7.40
N MET A 20 10.65 -4.64 6.36
CA MET A 20 11.14 -4.53 4.99
C MET A 20 12.09 -3.34 4.83
N LEU A 21 11.67 -2.15 5.29
CA LEU A 21 12.46 -0.92 5.24
C LEU A 21 13.80 -1.08 6.00
N LYS A 22 13.76 -1.70 7.18
CA LYS A 22 14.97 -1.99 7.97
C LYS A 22 15.92 -2.95 7.24
N LYS A 23 15.39 -3.96 6.55
CA LYS A 23 16.19 -4.90 5.76
C LYS A 23 16.95 -4.20 4.62
N GLU A 24 16.36 -3.14 4.06
CA GLU A 24 16.97 -2.29 3.02
C GLU A 24 17.83 -1.14 3.61
N GLY A 25 18.13 -1.18 4.91
CA GLY A 25 19.01 -0.20 5.57
C GLY A 25 18.31 1.07 6.06
N MET A 26 16.98 1.15 5.98
CA MET A 26 16.21 2.29 6.47
C MET A 26 15.67 2.03 7.87
N ASN A 27 16.28 2.63 8.89
CA ASN A 27 15.86 2.46 10.27
C ASN A 27 14.74 3.46 10.64
N VAL A 28 13.49 3.00 10.65
CA VAL A 28 12.30 3.80 10.95
C VAL A 28 11.48 3.19 12.09
N THR A 29 10.68 4.02 12.77
CA THR A 29 9.67 3.57 13.72
C THR A 29 8.48 2.93 12.98
N VAL A 30 7.62 2.21 13.71
CA VAL A 30 6.39 1.64 13.11
C VAL A 30 5.46 2.75 12.61
N GLU A 31 5.34 3.85 13.36
CA GLU A 31 4.56 5.02 12.96
C GLU A 31 5.09 5.66 11.66
N GLN A 32 6.41 5.79 11.53
CA GLN A 32 7.02 6.28 10.29
C GLN A 32 6.79 5.30 9.13
N ALA A 33 6.88 4.00 9.38
CA ALA A 33 6.59 2.98 8.37
C ALA A 33 5.12 3.00 7.92
N GLU A 34 4.18 3.30 8.84
CA GLU A 34 2.77 3.49 8.53
C GLU A 34 2.57 4.68 7.58
N GLU A 35 3.18 5.83 7.87
CA GLU A 35 3.11 7.01 7.01
C GLU A 35 3.69 6.77 5.62
N ILE A 36 4.86 6.12 5.54
CA ILE A 36 5.48 5.72 4.27
C ILE A 36 4.54 4.80 3.48
N LEU A 37 4.01 3.77 4.14
CA LEU A 37 3.11 2.80 3.54
C LEU A 37 1.81 3.46 3.06
N TYR A 38 1.26 4.40 3.82
CA TYR A 38 0.08 5.18 3.46
C TYR A 38 0.34 6.04 2.22
N PHE A 39 1.49 6.71 2.15
CA PHE A 39 1.90 7.47 0.99
C PHE A 39 2.04 6.59 -0.26
N LEU A 40 2.69 5.43 -0.16
CA LEU A 40 2.83 4.47 -1.27
C LEU A 40 1.46 3.97 -1.76
N ARG A 41 0.52 3.70 -0.86
CA ARG A 41 -0.85 3.31 -1.22
C ARG A 41 -1.57 4.41 -1.99
N LYS A 42 -1.38 5.69 -1.63
CA LYS A 42 -1.93 6.82 -2.41
C LYS A 42 -1.38 6.84 -3.83
N LEU A 43 -0.07 6.70 -4.00
CA LEU A 43 0.55 6.65 -5.32
C LEU A 43 0.02 5.50 -6.18
N ALA A 44 -0.07 4.30 -5.60
CA ALA A 44 -0.61 3.13 -6.28
C ALA A 44 -2.07 3.35 -6.72
N ASN A 45 -2.91 3.90 -5.84
CA ASN A 45 -4.30 4.19 -6.16
C ASN A 45 -4.42 5.22 -7.29
N ILE A 46 -3.63 6.30 -7.26
CA ILE A 46 -3.62 7.30 -8.33
C ILE A 46 -3.24 6.65 -9.67
N GLN A 47 -2.20 5.81 -9.69
CA GLN A 47 -1.76 5.13 -10.90
C GLN A 47 -2.81 4.17 -11.45
N VAL A 48 -3.50 3.43 -10.58
CA VAL A 48 -4.59 2.53 -10.97
C VAL A 48 -5.78 3.33 -11.50
N GLN A 49 -6.19 4.41 -10.82
CA GLN A 49 -7.28 5.28 -11.29
C GLN A 49 -6.96 5.86 -12.67
N HIS A 50 -5.77 6.41 -12.87
CA HIS A 50 -5.34 6.94 -14.16
C HIS A 50 -5.36 5.86 -15.27
N TYR A 51 -4.91 4.65 -14.95
CA TYR A 51 -4.97 3.53 -15.90
C TYR A 51 -6.42 3.16 -16.24
N LEU A 52 -7.31 3.10 -15.26
CA LEU A 52 -8.71 2.79 -15.47
C LEU A 52 -9.40 3.85 -16.33
N GLU A 53 -9.23 5.15 -16.01
CA GLU A 53 -9.76 6.28 -16.78
C GLU A 53 -9.30 6.26 -18.24
N LYS A 54 -8.02 5.97 -18.47
CA LYS A 54 -7.46 5.87 -19.82
C LYS A 54 -8.06 4.73 -20.63
N ASN A 55 -8.47 3.64 -19.98
CA ASN A 55 -9.01 2.46 -20.66
C ASN A 55 -10.55 2.47 -20.75
N THR A 56 -11.26 3.17 -19.87
CA THR A 56 -12.71 3.39 -19.98
C THR A 56 -13.05 4.40 -21.08
N ASN A 57 -12.19 5.39 -21.31
CA ASN A 57 -12.34 6.39 -22.39
C ASN A 57 -11.92 5.89 -23.79
N LYS A 58 -11.68 4.58 -23.97
CA LYS A 58 -11.41 3.94 -25.28
C LYS A 58 -12.66 3.30 -25.93
N LYS A 59 -13.87 3.64 -25.45
CA LYS A 59 -15.13 3.27 -26.11
C LYS A 59 -15.63 4.43 -26.95
#